data_AF-A0A1A1X5N0-F1
#
_entry.id   AF-A0A1A1X5N0-F1
#
_cell.length_a   1.000
_cell.length_b   1.000
_cell.length_c   1.000
_cell.angle_alpha   90.00
_cell.angle_beta   90.00
_cell.angle_gamma   90.00
#
_symmetry.space_group_name_H-M   'P 1'
#
loop_
_entity.id
_entity.type
_entity.pdbx_description
1 polymer ?
#
loop_
_entity_poly.entity_id
_entity_poly.type
_entity_poly.pdbx_seq_one_letter_code
_entity_poly.pdbx_strand_id
1 'polypeptide(L)'
;MDPEHQPSRGGYYLYRVVITRFPKGALFFYADDGEEFGDIDPEWEPANWNPDEEYISRFGSRKFFWPSTKYEYKSKKSALSRARLIEHYGATAVVVRSSLITWDEP
;
A
#
# COMPACT_ATOMS: atom_id res chain seq x y z
N MET A 1 -24.27 -20.18 -2.09
CA MET A 1 -24.18 -19.47 -0.80
C MET A 1 -22.96 -20.03 -0.11
N ASP A 2 -21.88 -19.26 -0.07
CA ASP A 2 -20.58 -19.66 0.48
C ASP A 2 -20.65 -19.66 2.03
N PRO A 3 -20.44 -20.80 2.71
CA PRO A 3 -20.64 -20.93 4.14
C PRO A 3 -19.48 -20.41 5.03
N GLU A 4 -18.44 -19.79 4.48
CA GLU A 4 -17.25 -19.40 5.26
C GLU A 4 -17.23 -17.95 5.80
N HIS A 5 -18.39 -17.37 6.17
CA HIS A 5 -18.40 -16.06 6.86
C HIS A 5 -19.28 -16.01 8.11
N GLN A 6 -19.37 -17.12 8.85
CA GLN A 6 -19.95 -17.08 10.19
C GLN A 6 -19.03 -16.26 11.12
N PRO A 7 -19.51 -15.17 11.74
CA PRO A 7 -18.69 -14.40 12.68
C PRO A 7 -18.34 -15.32 13.86
N SER A 8 -17.06 -15.65 14.00
CA SER A 8 -16.55 -16.31 15.19
C SER A 8 -16.87 -15.40 16.39
N ARG A 9 -17.31 -15.98 17.51
CA ARG A 9 -17.46 -15.30 18.82
C ARG A 9 -16.17 -14.62 19.33
N GLY A 10 -15.06 -14.74 18.61
CA GLY A 10 -13.82 -14.01 18.86
C GLY A 10 -13.58 -12.99 17.74
N GLY A 11 -13.17 -11.79 18.12
CA GLY A 11 -12.86 -10.70 17.20
C GLY A 11 -11.84 -11.04 16.11
N TYR A 12 -11.63 -10.13 15.17
CA TYR A 12 -10.67 -10.27 14.08
C TYR A 12 -9.60 -9.18 14.12
N TYR A 13 -8.52 -9.38 13.35
CA TYR A 13 -7.49 -8.36 13.15
C TYR A 13 -7.55 -7.86 11.72
N LEU A 14 -7.31 -6.56 11.54
CA LEU A 14 -6.99 -5.97 10.25
C LEU A 14 -5.49 -5.70 10.17
N TYR A 15 -4.98 -5.73 8.95
CA TYR A 15 -3.58 -5.45 8.65
C TYR A 15 -3.51 -4.33 7.63
N ARG A 16 -2.59 -3.37 7.81
CA ARG A 16 -2.30 -2.33 6.82
C ARG A 16 -0.82 -2.33 6.48
N VAL A 17 -0.49 -1.83 5.29
CA VAL A 17 0.90 -1.66 4.86
C VAL A 17 1.28 -0.21 4.96
N VAL A 18 2.42 0.08 5.58
CA VAL A 18 2.95 1.44 5.74
C VAL A 18 4.31 1.50 5.07
N ILE A 19 4.51 2.48 4.18
CA ILE A 19 5.84 2.78 3.64
C ILE A 19 6.57 3.62 4.68
N THR A 20 7.74 3.16 5.14
CA THR A 20 8.57 3.87 6.12
C THR A 20 9.72 4.61 5.48
N ARG A 21 10.08 4.26 4.24
CA ARG A 21 11.11 4.95 3.46
C ARG A 21 10.89 4.75 1.97
N PHE A 22 10.93 5.84 1.21
CA PHE A 22 10.96 5.82 -0.24
C PHE A 22 12.41 5.77 -0.76
N PRO A 23 12.65 5.19 -1.96
CA PRO A 23 13.96 5.26 -2.59
C PRO A 23 14.33 6.70 -2.96
N LYS A 24 15.63 6.96 -3.16
CA LYS A 24 16.13 8.29 -3.51
C LYS A 24 15.46 8.78 -4.81
N GLY A 25 14.97 10.02 -4.78
CA GLY A 25 14.30 10.67 -5.92
C GLY A 25 12.82 10.34 -6.06
N ALA A 26 12.26 9.39 -5.28
CA ALA A 26 10.83 9.09 -5.36
C ALA A 26 9.93 10.10 -4.62
N LEU A 27 10.54 11.01 -3.88
CA LEU A 27 9.87 12.16 -3.28
C LEU A 27 10.49 13.43 -3.87
N PHE A 28 9.63 14.40 -4.18
CA PHE A 28 10.04 15.78 -4.38
C PHE A 28 9.66 16.60 -3.14
N PHE A 29 10.47 17.61 -2.84
CA PHE A 29 10.24 18.50 -1.72
C PHE A 29 9.95 19.90 -2.24
N TYR A 30 8.97 20.56 -1.65
CA TYR A 30 8.57 21.91 -1.99
C TYR A 30 8.32 22.72 -0.72
N ALA A 31 8.51 24.04 -0.80
CA ALA A 31 8.21 24.95 0.30
C ALA A 31 6.84 25.60 0.09
N ASP A 32 6.01 25.60 1.13
CA ASP A 32 4.74 26.31 1.19
C ASP A 32 4.66 27.06 2.53
N ASP A 33 4.42 28.37 2.48
CA ASP A 33 4.44 29.28 3.64
C ASP A 33 5.67 29.15 4.58
N GLY A 34 6.83 28.77 4.03
CA GLY A 34 8.08 28.61 4.78
C GLY A 34 8.25 27.26 5.49
N GLU A 35 7.32 26.33 5.31
CA GLU A 35 7.43 24.93 5.76
C GLU A 35 7.77 24.03 4.55
N GLU A 36 8.66 23.06 4.74
CA GLU A 36 9.05 22.10 3.71
C GLU A 36 8.14 20.87 3.76
N PHE A 37 7.50 20.57 2.63
CA PHE A 37 6.64 19.40 2.44
C PHE A 37 7.28 18.44 1.44
N GLY A 38 7.05 17.14 1.65
CA GLY A 38 7.46 16.09 0.71
C GLY A 38 6.24 15.39 0.13
N ASP A 39 6.22 15.21 -1.18
CA ASP A 39 5.19 14.44 -1.90
C ASP A 39 5.84 13.48 -2.91
N ILE A 40 5.07 12.50 -3.38
CA ILE A 40 5.51 11.49 -4.34
C ILE A 40 5.80 12.18 -5.68
N ASP A 41 7.00 11.96 -6.21
CA ASP A 41 7.36 12.44 -7.55
C ASP A 41 6.59 11.65 -8.63
N PRO A 42 5.69 12.29 -9.40
CA PRO A 42 4.90 11.62 -10.43
C PRO A 42 5.72 11.22 -11.67
N GLU A 43 6.94 11.74 -11.82
CA GLU A 43 7.86 11.39 -12.90
C GLU A 43 8.87 10.31 -12.48
N TRP A 44 8.92 9.96 -11.19
CA TRP A 44 9.82 8.93 -10.71
C TRP A 44 9.31 7.52 -11.08
N GLU A 45 10.24 6.68 -11.52
CA GLU A 45 10.01 5.26 -11.78
C GLU A 45 11.17 4.41 -11.26
N PRO A 46 10.91 3.15 -10.85
CA PRO A 46 11.98 2.24 -10.48
C PRO A 46 12.83 1.89 -11.71
N ALA A 47 14.12 1.62 -11.53
CA ALA A 47 15.05 1.38 -12.65
C ALA A 47 14.66 0.20 -13.56
N ASN A 48 13.88 -0.75 -13.04
CA ASN A 48 13.36 -1.90 -13.78
C ASN A 48 11.91 -1.70 -14.28
N TRP A 49 11.41 -0.46 -14.33
CA TRP A 49 10.06 -0.17 -14.76
C TRP A 49 9.88 -0.43 -16.25
N ASN A 50 9.02 -1.38 -16.57
CA ASN A 50 8.62 -1.67 -17.95
C ASN A 50 7.15 -2.13 -17.93
N PRO A 51 6.19 -1.20 -18.01
CA PRO A 51 4.77 -1.55 -17.96
C PRO A 51 4.35 -2.30 -19.23
N ASP A 52 3.59 -3.37 -19.04
CA ASP A 52 2.98 -4.12 -20.14
C ASP A 52 1.70 -3.45 -20.67
N GLU A 53 1.14 -4.02 -21.74
CA GLU A 53 -0.09 -3.50 -22.37
C GLU A 53 -1.30 -3.54 -21.42
N GLU A 54 -1.38 -4.53 -20.53
CA GLU A 54 -2.46 -4.63 -19.54
C GLU A 54 -2.38 -3.48 -18.54
N TYR A 55 -1.19 -3.18 -18.04
CA TYR A 55 -0.95 -2.05 -17.15
C TYR A 55 -1.34 -0.74 -17.82
N ILE A 56 -0.86 -0.51 -19.06
CA ILE A 56 -1.14 0.72 -19.79
C ILE A 56 -2.64 0.86 -20.05
N SER A 57 -3.33 -0.22 -20.41
CA SER A 57 -4.79 -0.25 -20.59
C SER A 57 -5.53 0.11 -19.30
N ARG A 58 -5.06 -0.41 -18.16
CA ARG A 58 -5.68 -0.18 -16.85
C ARG A 58 -5.48 1.24 -16.31
N PHE A 59 -4.29 1.80 -16.50
CA PHE A 59 -3.90 3.08 -15.90
C PHE A 59 -3.90 4.25 -16.90
N GLY A 60 -4.10 3.99 -18.19
CA GLY A 60 -4.07 5.00 -19.26
C GLY A 60 -2.71 5.67 -19.43
N SER A 61 -1.65 5.10 -18.88
CA SER A 61 -0.32 5.72 -18.80
C SER A 61 0.78 4.67 -18.66
N ARG A 62 1.98 5.03 -19.13
CA ARG A 62 3.22 4.29 -18.90
C ARG A 62 3.89 4.67 -17.58
N LYS A 63 3.43 5.73 -16.91
CA LYS A 63 4.01 6.21 -15.65
C LYS A 63 3.85 5.18 -14.55
N PHE A 64 4.83 5.15 -13.65
CA PHE A 64 4.78 4.31 -12.47
C PHE A 64 3.79 4.88 -11.45
N PHE A 65 2.90 4.01 -10.95
CA PHE A 65 2.06 4.29 -9.79
C PHE A 65 2.43 3.36 -8.65
N TRP A 66 2.78 3.94 -7.50
CA TRP A 66 3.04 3.17 -6.29
C TRP A 66 1.85 2.27 -5.92
N PRO A 67 2.08 1.01 -5.53
CA PRO A 67 1.03 0.17 -4.98
C PRO A 67 0.31 0.85 -3.80
N SER A 68 -1.01 0.95 -3.88
CA SER A 68 -1.81 1.62 -2.84
C SER A 68 -1.66 0.98 -1.46
N THR A 69 -1.45 1.84 -0.46
CA THR A 69 -1.39 1.53 0.98
C THR A 69 -2.69 1.89 1.72
N LYS A 70 -3.70 2.42 1.02
CA LYS A 70 -4.98 2.86 1.60
C LYS A 70 -5.88 1.70 2.08
N TYR A 71 -5.56 0.47 1.66
CA TYR A 71 -6.39 -0.69 1.93
C TYR A 71 -5.99 -1.43 3.22
N GLU A 72 -7.02 -1.92 3.90
CA GLU A 72 -6.90 -2.85 5.01
C GLU A 72 -7.11 -4.29 4.53
N TYR A 73 -6.36 -5.21 5.10
CA TYR A 73 -6.37 -6.62 4.73
C TYR A 73 -6.89 -7.45 5.90
N LYS A 74 -7.80 -8.39 5.64
CA LYS A 74 -8.26 -9.38 6.62
C LYS A 74 -7.19 -10.45 6.93
N SER A 75 -6.17 -10.59 6.09
CA SER A 75 -5.09 -11.58 6.28
C SER A 75 -3.71 -10.94 6.29
N LYS A 76 -2.85 -11.40 7.22
CA LYS A 76 -1.44 -10.99 7.30
C LYS A 76 -0.68 -11.34 6.01
N LYS A 77 -0.97 -12.50 5.40
CA LYS A 77 -0.32 -12.96 4.18
C LYS A 77 -0.58 -12.02 3.00
N SER A 78 -1.82 -11.53 2.87
CA SER A 78 -2.20 -10.58 1.82
C SER A 78 -1.50 -9.23 2.01
N ALA A 79 -1.43 -8.72 3.25
CA ALA A 79 -0.67 -7.51 3.56
C ALA A 79 0.82 -7.68 3.28
N LEU A 80 1.42 -8.83 3.63
CA LEU A 80 2.82 -9.13 3.32
C LEU A 80 3.09 -9.20 1.81
N SER A 81 2.16 -9.73 1.02
CA SER A 81 2.28 -9.74 -0.44
C SER A 81 2.37 -8.30 -0.98
N ARG A 82 1.52 -7.40 -0.47
CA ARG A 82 1.58 -5.97 -0.84
C ARG A 82 2.88 -5.31 -0.40
N ALA A 83 3.34 -5.58 0.83
CA ALA A 83 4.61 -5.04 1.33
C ALA A 83 5.79 -5.47 0.45
N ARG A 84 5.85 -6.76 0.07
CA ARG A 84 6.89 -7.28 -0.84
C ARG A 84 6.85 -6.63 -2.22
N LEU A 85 5.66 -6.36 -2.76
CA LEU A 85 5.54 -5.65 -4.03
C LEU A 85 6.08 -4.22 -3.93
N ILE A 86 5.85 -3.53 -2.81
CA ILE A 86 6.39 -2.19 -2.55
C ILE A 86 7.92 -2.26 -2.41
N GLU A 87 8.44 -3.24 -1.68
CA GLU A 87 9.88 -3.46 -1.50
C GLU A 87 10.57 -3.84 -2.82
N HIS A 88 9.89 -4.58 -3.69
CA HIS A 88 10.37 -4.90 -5.04
C HIS A 88 10.67 -3.63 -5.86
N TYR A 89 9.90 -2.55 -5.65
CA TYR A 89 10.13 -1.25 -6.29
C TYR A 89 11.10 -0.33 -5.50
N GLY A 90 11.80 -0.86 -4.50
CA GLY A 90 12.90 -0.18 -3.81
C GLY A 90 12.53 0.65 -2.58
N ALA A 91 11.25 0.67 -2.19
CA ALA A 91 10.84 1.27 -0.92
C ALA A 91 11.06 0.30 0.26
N THR A 92 10.90 0.80 1.49
CA THR A 92 10.85 -0.02 2.70
C THR A 92 9.43 0.04 3.26
N ALA A 93 8.82 -1.11 3.52
CA ALA A 93 7.45 -1.21 4.00
C ALA A 93 7.33 -2.12 5.21
N VAL A 94 6.36 -1.84 6.08
CA VAL A 94 6.03 -2.67 7.23
C VAL A 94 4.55 -3.02 7.23
N VAL A 95 4.22 -4.21 7.75
CA VAL A 95 2.84 -4.62 8.00
C VAL A 95 2.48 -4.32 9.44
N VAL A 96 1.50 -3.45 9.63
CA VAL A 96 0.95 -3.10 10.94
C VAL A 96 -0.34 -3.88 11.16
N ARG A 97 -0.51 -4.43 12.36
CA ARG A 97 -1.74 -5.12 12.79
C ARG A 97 -2.56 -4.17 13.67
N SER A 98 -3.88 -4.16 13.49
CA SER A 98 -4.80 -3.48 14.40
C SER A 98 -4.78 -4.10 15.80
N SER A 99 -5.39 -3.43 16.77
CA SER A 99 -5.91 -4.11 17.96
C SER A 99 -6.95 -5.18 17.56
N LEU A 100 -7.27 -6.11 18.46
CA LEU A 100 -8.36 -7.06 18.23
C LEU A 100 -9.66 -6.27 18.05
N ILE A 101 -10.32 -6.43 16.89
CA ILE A 101 -11.59 -5.80 16.58
C ILE A 101 -12.69 -6.76 17.01
N THR A 102 -13.49 -6.32 17.96
CA THR A 102 -14.69 -7.01 18.44
C THR A 102 -15.89 -6.10 18.17
N TRP A 103 -17.02 -6.71 17.80
CA TRP A 103 -18.29 -6.01 17.67
C TRP A 103 -19.24 -6.59 18.72
N ASP A 104 -19.95 -5.72 19.42
CA ASP A 104 -21.01 -6.14 20.33
C ASP A 104 -22.19 -6.73 19.52
N GLU A 105 -22.97 -7.60 20.15
CA GLU A 105 -24.22 -8.07 19.54
C GLU A 105 -25.21 -6.89 19.40
N PRO A 106 -26.09 -6.91 18.37
CA PRO A 106 -27.06 -5.85 18.13
C PRO A 106 -28.00 -5.56 19.30
#